data_AF-A0A954I0R4-F1
#
_entry.id   AF-A0A954I0R4-F1
#
_cell.length_a   1.000
_cell.length_b   1.000
_cell.length_c   1.000
_cell.angle_alpha   90.00
_cell.angle_beta   90.00
_cell.angle_gamma   90.00
#
_symmetry.space_group_name_H-M   'P 1'
#
loop_
_entity.id
_entity.type
_entity.pdbx_description
1 polymer ?
#
loop_
_entity_poly.entity_id
_entity_poly.type
_entity_poly.pdbx_seq_one_letter_code
_entity_poly.pdbx_strand_id
1 'polypeptide(L)' 'THQVGLPGVLDLAATLGRLPQRLIVYGVIGREFSPGRALSAELEPVVSQVATAIRNEIDARAVPGAVAARSG' A
#
# COMPACT_ATOMS: atom_id res chain seq x y z
N THR A 1 -4.64 17.13 2.27
CA THR A 1 -3.31 16.67 1.85
C THR A 1 -2.57 16.16 3.08
N HIS A 2 -1.82 15.07 2.98
CA HIS A 2 -0.98 14.64 4.12
C HIS A 2 0.18 15.62 4.25
N GLN A 3 0.45 16.12 5.46
CA GLN A 3 1.47 17.17 5.69
C GLN A 3 2.90 16.68 5.38
N VAL A 4 3.11 15.37 5.32
CA VAL A 4 4.37 14.74 4.89
C VAL A 4 4.05 13.69 3.84
N GLY A 5 4.71 13.78 2.69
CA GLY A 5 4.60 12.78 1.62
C GLY A 5 5.43 11.52 1.90
N LEU A 6 5.04 10.40 1.32
CA LEU A 6 5.78 9.13 1.44
C LEU A 6 7.27 9.26 1.06
N PRO A 7 7.67 9.98 -0.01
CA PRO A 7 9.09 10.13 -0.34
C PRO A 7 9.91 10.75 0.79
N GLY A 8 9.42 11.84 1.38
CA GLY A 8 10.13 12.51 2.48
C GLY A 8 10.27 11.63 3.73
N VAL A 9 9.29 10.76 3.99
CA VAL A 9 9.41 9.76 5.07
C VAL A 9 10.49 8.74 4.77
N LEU A 10 10.61 8.28 3.52
CA LEU A 10 11.64 7.33 3.11
C LEU A 10 13.03 7.96 3.13
N ASP A 11 13.18 9.22 2.71
CA ASP A 11 14.44 9.96 2.79
C ASP A 11 14.90 10.14 4.24
N LEU A 12 13.97 10.46 5.15
CA LEU A 12 14.26 10.53 6.59
C LEU A 12 14.65 9.15 7.15
N ALA A 13 13.91 8.10 6.80
CA ALA A 13 14.22 6.74 7.23
C ALA A 13 15.61 6.30 6.73
N ALA A 14 16.00 6.68 5.51
CA ALA A 14 17.33 6.43 4.96
C ALA A 14 18.42 7.15 5.76
N THR A 15 18.21 8.43 6.02
CA THR A 15 19.13 9.27 6.81
C THR A 15 19.36 8.69 8.22
N LEU A 16 18.32 8.09 8.81
CA LEU A 16 18.38 7.48 10.13
C LEU A 16 18.87 6.02 10.12
N GLY A 17 19.15 5.42 8.96
CA GLY A 17 19.49 4.00 8.85
C GLY A 17 18.35 3.05 9.20
N ARG A 18 17.09 3.50 9.06
CA ARG A 18 15.86 2.78 9.41
C ARG A 18 14.95 2.49 8.21
N LEU A 19 15.51 2.41 7.00
CA LEU A 19 14.72 2.01 5.83
C LEU A 19 14.11 0.61 6.03
N PRO A 20 12.85 0.39 5.60
CA PRO A 20 12.28 -0.93 5.63
C PRO A 20 13.02 -1.84 4.65
N GLN A 21 13.24 -3.09 5.03
CA GLN A 21 13.82 -4.10 4.13
C GLN A 21 12.94 -4.38 2.90
N ARG A 22 11.63 -4.13 3.00
CA ARG A 22 10.69 -4.30 1.89
C ARG A 22 9.48 -3.38 2.07
N LEU A 23 9.27 -2.51 1.09
CA LEU A 23 8.11 -1.65 0.96
C LEU A 23 7.24 -2.13 -0.22
N ILE A 24 5.93 -2.22 -0.02
CA ILE A 24 4.96 -2.54 -1.06
C ILE A 24 3.88 -1.47 -1.01
N VAL A 25 3.56 -0.88 -2.16
CA VAL A 25 2.55 0.16 -2.27
C VAL A 25 1.36 -0.40 -3.04
N TYR A 26 0.19 -0.41 -2.40
CA TYR A 26 -1.08 -0.75 -3.04
C TYR A 26 -1.81 0.56 -3.34
N GLY A 27 -1.90 0.92 -4.62
CA GLY A 27 -2.63 2.09 -5.08
C GLY A 27 -4.05 1.72 -5.48
N VAL A 28 -5.03 2.48 -4.98
CA VAL A 28 -6.43 2.44 -5.46
C VAL A 28 -6.78 3.84 -5.96
N ILE A 29 -7.18 3.94 -7.23
CA ILE A 29 -7.51 5.22 -7.85
C ILE A 29 -8.97 5.55 -7.52
N GLY A 30 -9.18 6.65 -6.79
CA GLY A 30 -10.51 7.19 -6.52
C GLY A 30 -10.96 8.17 -7.60
N ARG A 31 -12.27 8.23 -7.85
CA ARG A 31 -12.89 9.20 -8.76
C ARG A 31 -13.29 10.50 -8.06
N GLU A 32 -13.67 10.44 -6.78
CA GLU A 32 -14.12 11.59 -5.98
C GLU A 32 -13.50 11.52 -4.58
N PHE A 33 -13.10 12.69 -4.04
CA PHE A 33 -12.46 12.83 -2.71
C PHE A 33 -13.16 13.85 -1.81
N SER A 34 -14.45 14.11 -2.08
CA SER A 34 -15.28 15.04 -1.33
C SER A 34 -15.41 14.59 0.15
N PRO A 35 -15.17 15.48 1.14
CA PRO A 35 -15.24 15.13 2.55
C PRO A 35 -16.60 14.55 2.95
N GLY A 36 -16.59 13.56 3.85
CA GLY A 36 -17.81 12.97 4.42
C GLY A 36 -18.57 12.00 3.50
N ARG A 37 -18.06 11.71 2.29
CA ARG A 37 -18.63 10.69 1.41
C ARG A 37 -18.09 9.31 1.75
N ALA A 38 -18.97 8.31 1.69
CA ALA A 38 -18.58 6.90 1.72
C ALA A 38 -17.80 6.52 0.45
N LEU A 39 -17.20 5.34 0.45
CA LEU A 39 -16.64 4.75 -0.78
C LEU A 39 -17.72 4.68 -1.86
N SER A 40 -17.34 5.00 -3.09
CA SER A 40 -18.20 4.72 -4.23
C SER A 40 -18.38 3.20 -4.38
N ALA A 41 -19.56 2.76 -4.80
CA ALA A 41 -19.89 1.34 -4.96
C ALA A 41 -18.87 0.58 -5.84
N GLU A 42 -18.26 1.23 -6.83
CA GLU A 42 -17.21 0.66 -7.68
C GLU A 42 -15.88 0.38 -6.94
N LEU A 43 -15.61 1.06 -5.83
CA LEU A 43 -14.37 0.91 -5.06
C LEU A 43 -14.49 -0.11 -3.94
N GLU A 44 -15.69 -0.39 -3.43
CA GLU A 44 -15.90 -1.41 -2.40
C GLU A 44 -15.25 -2.77 -2.75
N PRO A 45 -15.52 -3.39 -3.92
CA PRO A 45 -14.90 -4.66 -4.26
C PRO A 45 -13.38 -4.54 -4.46
N VAL A 46 -12.89 -3.41 -4.97
CA VAL A 46 -11.46 -3.17 -5.19
C VAL A 46 -10.72 -3.09 -3.85
N VAL A 47 -11.28 -2.36 -2.88
CA VAL A 47 -10.71 -2.26 -1.52
C VAL A 47 -10.69 -3.62 -0.84
N SER A 48 -11.75 -4.43 -0.98
CA SER A 48 -11.77 -5.81 -0.46
C SER A 48 -10.68 -6.68 -1.09
N GLN A 49 -10.50 -6.61 -2.42
CA GLN A 49 -9.44 -7.36 -3.11
C GLN A 49 -8.04 -6.94 -2.65
N VAL A 50 -7.81 -5.64 -2.47
CA VAL A 50 -6.53 -5.13 -1.96
C VAL A 50 -6.28 -5.61 -0.53
N ALA A 51 -7.30 -5.60 0.32
CA ALA A 51 -7.18 -6.13 1.69
C ALA A 51 -6.80 -7.63 1.69
N THR A 52 -7.40 -8.44 0.82
CA THR A 52 -7.01 -9.84 0.63
C THR A 52 -5.57 -9.96 0.13
N ALA A 53 -5.15 -9.13 -0.82
CA ALA A 53 -3.78 -9.15 -1.34
C ALA A 53 -2.75 -8.77 -0.26
N ILE A 54 -3.05 -7.79 0.59
CA ILE A 54 -2.22 -7.41 1.73
C ILE A 54 -2.11 -8.57 2.72
N ARG A 55 -3.23 -9.23 3.05
CA ARG A 55 -3.23 -10.40 3.94
C ARG A 55 -2.36 -11.52 3.39
N ASN A 56 -2.54 -11.88 2.12
CA ASN A 56 -1.75 -12.91 1.47
C ASN A 56 -0.25 -12.57 1.48
N GLU A 57 0.11 -11.30 1.34
CA GLU A 57 1.50 -10.85 1.39
C GLU A 57 2.08 -10.92 2.81
N ILE A 58 1.29 -10.63 3.85
CA ILE A 58 1.70 -10.82 5.25
C ILE A 58 1.88 -12.31 5.55
N ASP A 59 0.93 -13.14 5.12
CA ASP A 59 0.97 -14.59 5.34
C ASP A 59 2.12 -15.23 4.54
N ALA A 60 2.35 -14.80 3.30
CA ALA A 60 3.48 -15.24 2.49
C ALA A 60 4.82 -14.79 3.07
N ARG A 61 4.88 -13.75 3.91
CA ARG A 61 6.08 -13.35 4.67
C ARG A 61 6.27 -14.14 5.95
N ALA A 62 5.22 -14.74 6.51
CA ALA A 62 5.38 -15.75 7.56
C ALA A 62 6.12 -16.99 7.03
N VAL A 63 6.18 -17.16 5.69
CA VAL A 63 7.10 -18.06 5.00
C VAL A 63 8.33 -17.27 4.51
N PRO A 64 9.57 -17.62 4.89
CA PRO A 64 10.75 -16.91 4.42
C PRO A 64 10.93 -17.07 2.89
N GLY A 65 10.76 -15.96 2.15
CA GLY A 65 11.34 -15.76 0.81
C GLY A 65 10.50 -16.23 -0.38
N ALA A 66 9.77 -15.31 -1.01
CA ALA A 66 9.50 -15.36 -2.45
C ALA A 66 9.10 -13.96 -2.96
N VAL A 67 10.00 -13.32 -3.70
CA VAL A 67 9.67 -12.17 -4.55
C VAL A 67 9.06 -12.72 -5.83
N ALA A 68 7.80 -12.40 -6.10
CA ALA A 68 7.20 -12.59 -7.42
C ALA A 68 6.77 -11.21 -7.95
N ALA A 69 7.66 -10.60 -8.74
CA ALA A 69 7.31 -9.53 -9.65
C ALA A 69 6.29 -10.09 -10.66
N ARG A 70 5.17 -9.40 -10.84
CA ARG A 70 4.16 -9.77 -11.84
C ARG A 70 4.36 -8.84 -13.01
N SER A 71 5.05 -9.33 -14.04
CA SER A 71 5.02 -8.80 -15.39
C SER A 71 3.73 -9.24 -16.06
N GLY A 72 2.96 -8.29 -16.55
CA GLY A 72 1.73 -8.47 -17.32
C GLY A 72 1.10 -7.13 -17.63
#